data_AF-A0A9P3PN54-F1
#
_entry.id   AF-A0A9P3PN54-F1
#
_cell.length_a   1.000
_cell.length_b   1.000
_cell.length_c   1.000
_cell.angle_alpha   90.00
_cell.angle_beta   90.00
_cell.angle_gamma   90.00
#
_symmetry.space_group_name_H-M   'P 1'
#
loop_
_entity.id
_entity.type
_entity.pdbx_description
1 polymer ?
#
loop_
_entity_poly.entity_id
_entity_poly.type
_entity_poly.pdbx_seq_one_letter_code
_entity_poly.pdbx_strand_id
1 'polypeptide(L)'
;MSAYRLGGWLINDEEAIAWGARLSRKPVEEVDWDFAVMMILRHLRKFGITLTGVTYPQDVDILMVVTRAEPYVGWRKGDDPTKLKQFGKGKLEAMVLKALEREGVKQTEYVTAHGWL
;
A
#
# COMPACT_ATOMS: atom_id res chain seq x y z
N MET A 1 -10.25 -0.33 -15.45
CA MET A 1 -9.23 -0.82 -14.51
C MET A 1 -8.46 -1.92 -15.20
N SER A 2 -7.13 -1.80 -15.24
CA SER A 2 -6.25 -2.82 -15.83
C SER A 2 -5.59 -3.62 -14.70
N ALA A 3 -5.26 -4.87 -14.97
CA ALA A 3 -4.55 -5.73 -14.04
C ALA A 3 -3.05 -5.39 -14.02
N TYR A 4 -2.50 -5.17 -12.83
CA TYR A 4 -1.08 -4.86 -12.65
C TYR A 4 -0.43 -5.80 -11.64
N ARG A 5 0.84 -6.10 -11.89
CA ARG A 5 1.78 -6.56 -10.88
C ARG A 5 2.31 -5.33 -10.15
N LEU A 6 1.94 -5.18 -8.89
CA LEU A 6 2.26 -4.04 -8.04
C LEU A 6 3.37 -4.42 -7.06
N GLY A 7 4.36 -3.56 -6.94
CA GLY A 7 5.39 -3.63 -5.91
C GLY A 7 5.19 -2.48 -4.94
N GLY A 8 5.22 -2.78 -3.64
CA GLY A 8 4.96 -1.75 -2.65
C GLY A 8 5.05 -2.25 -1.21
N TRP A 9 4.85 -1.31 -0.30
CA TRP A 9 4.84 -1.56 1.13
C TRP A 9 3.41 -1.77 1.61
N LEU A 10 3.15 -2.93 2.20
CA LEU A 10 1.89 -3.23 2.85
C LEU A 10 1.74 -2.40 4.13
N ILE A 11 0.52 -1.97 4.37
CA ILE A 11 0.10 -1.26 5.57
C ILE A 11 -1.16 -1.96 6.07
N ASN A 12 -1.16 -2.36 7.34
CA ASN A 12 -2.36 -2.92 7.96
C ASN A 12 -3.35 -1.80 8.34
N ASP A 13 -4.58 -2.17 8.65
CA ASP A 13 -5.64 -1.19 8.93
C ASP A 13 -5.33 -0.33 10.17
N GLU A 14 -4.72 -0.90 11.21
CA GLU A 14 -4.36 -0.16 12.43
C GLU A 14 -3.35 0.97 12.13
N GLU A 15 -2.30 0.67 11.38
CA GLU A 15 -1.29 1.64 10.96
C GLU A 15 -1.88 2.68 9.99
N ALA A 16 -2.79 2.26 9.09
CA ALA A 16 -3.47 3.17 8.17
C ALA A 16 -4.35 4.16 8.93
N ILE A 17 -5.18 3.69 9.87
CA ILE A 17 -6.04 4.54 10.71
C ILE A 17 -5.18 5.49 11.56
N ALA A 18 -4.15 4.97 12.22
CA ALA A 18 -3.25 5.79 13.03
C ALA A 18 -2.53 6.85 12.19
N TRP A 19 -2.11 6.51 10.97
CA TRP A 19 -1.49 7.47 10.05
C TRP A 19 -2.48 8.52 9.58
N GLY A 20 -3.69 8.12 9.18
CA GLY A 20 -4.78 9.01 8.82
C GLY A 20 -5.08 10.04 9.93
N ALA A 21 -5.18 9.58 11.18
CA ALA A 21 -5.39 10.41 12.36
C ALA A 21 -4.29 11.45 12.56
N ARG A 22 -3.00 11.06 12.40
CA ARG A 22 -1.87 11.99 12.45
C ARG A 22 -1.95 13.06 11.35
N LEU A 23 -2.26 12.65 10.12
CA LEU A 23 -2.39 13.55 8.98
C LEU A 23 -3.54 14.56 9.14
N SER A 24 -4.64 14.15 9.76
CA SER A 24 -5.81 15.00 10.00
C SER A 24 -5.79 15.73 11.34
N ARG A 25 -4.80 15.46 12.21
CA ARG A 25 -4.74 15.96 13.60
C ARG A 25 -6.00 15.63 14.41
N LYS A 26 -6.52 14.42 14.23
CA LYS A 26 -7.68 13.89 14.98
C LYS A 26 -7.22 12.80 15.95
N PRO A 27 -7.96 12.58 17.05
CA PRO A 27 -7.84 11.35 17.82
C PRO A 27 -8.07 10.13 16.92
N VAL A 28 -7.38 9.01 17.22
CA VAL A 28 -7.48 7.77 16.43
C VAL A 28 -8.90 7.22 16.46
N GLU A 29 -9.59 7.40 17.59
CA GLU A 29 -10.95 6.95 17.86
C GLU A 29 -12.02 7.68 17.02
N GLU A 30 -11.67 8.84 16.44
CA GLU A 30 -12.54 9.63 15.55
C GLU A 30 -12.31 9.34 14.06
N VAL A 31 -11.40 8.42 13.73
CA VAL A 31 -11.00 8.14 12.35
C VAL A 31 -11.43 6.74 11.95
N ASP A 32 -12.36 6.66 10.99
CA ASP A 32 -12.68 5.41 10.32
C ASP A 32 -11.71 5.12 9.16
N TRP A 33 -11.82 3.90 8.63
CA TRP A 33 -10.95 3.40 7.58
C TRP A 33 -11.02 4.24 6.29
N ASP A 34 -12.24 4.60 5.84
CA ASP A 34 -12.44 5.37 4.61
C ASP A 34 -11.80 6.75 4.70
N PHE A 35 -12.00 7.42 5.84
CA PHE A 35 -11.38 8.70 6.13
C PHE A 35 -9.86 8.59 6.15
N ALA A 36 -9.31 7.57 6.81
CA ALA A 36 -7.87 7.33 6.87
C ALA A 36 -7.27 7.16 5.47
N VAL A 37 -7.86 6.28 4.65
CA VAL A 37 -7.43 6.02 3.27
C VAL A 37 -7.47 7.29 2.43
N MET A 38 -8.53 8.09 2.54
CA MET A 38 -8.64 9.37 1.83
C MET A 38 -7.52 10.34 2.23
N MET A 39 -7.23 10.46 3.53
CA MET A 39 -6.18 11.35 4.04
C MET A 39 -4.79 10.91 3.56
N ILE A 40 -4.51 9.61 3.62
CA ILE A 40 -3.25 9.03 3.14
C ILE A 40 -3.11 9.24 1.63
N LEU A 41 -4.13 8.91 0.83
CA LEU A 41 -4.14 9.14 -0.61
C LEU A 41 -3.84 10.60 -0.96
N ARG A 42 -4.49 11.55 -0.28
CA ARG A 42 -4.26 12.98 -0.50
C ARG A 42 -2.83 13.40 -0.14
N HIS A 43 -2.26 12.81 0.91
CA HIS A 43 -0.88 13.05 1.31
C HIS A 43 0.10 12.50 0.27
N LEU A 44 -0.06 11.24 -0.14
CA LEU A 44 0.83 10.55 -1.09
C LEU A 44 0.80 11.14 -2.50
N ARG A 45 -0.36 11.64 -2.96
CA ARG A 45 -0.47 12.30 -4.28
C ARG A 45 0.52 13.46 -4.45
N LYS A 46 0.89 14.16 -3.37
CA LYS A 46 1.88 15.26 -3.41
C LYS A 46 3.28 14.78 -3.81
N PHE A 47 3.55 13.49 -3.67
CA PHE A 47 4.81 12.84 -4.01
C PHE A 47 4.74 12.00 -5.29
N GLY A 48 3.61 12.03 -6.00
CA GLY A 48 3.38 11.16 -7.16
C GLY A 48 3.31 9.67 -6.82
N ILE A 49 3.07 9.34 -5.54
CA ILE A 49 2.91 7.98 -5.04
C ILE A 49 1.41 7.72 -4.87
N THR A 50 0.98 6.48 -5.12
CA THR A 50 -0.41 6.07 -4.93
C THR A 50 -0.53 4.98 -3.88
N LEU A 51 -1.78 4.73 -3.49
CA LEU A 51 -2.20 3.75 -2.52
C LEU A 51 -3.32 2.93 -3.16
N THR A 52 -3.32 1.62 -2.98
CA THR A 52 -4.42 0.77 -3.45
C THR A 52 -4.61 -0.42 -2.54
N GLY A 53 -5.82 -0.98 -2.54
CA GLY A 53 -6.05 -2.32 -2.03
C GLY A 53 -5.40 -3.36 -2.95
N VAL A 54 -4.78 -4.36 -2.33
CA VAL A 54 -4.27 -5.57 -2.95
C VAL A 54 -4.69 -6.77 -2.12
N THR A 55 -4.64 -7.96 -2.70
CA THR A 55 -4.89 -9.19 -1.95
C THR A 55 -3.54 -9.84 -1.62
N TYR A 56 -3.16 -9.90 -0.33
CA TYR A 56 -1.93 -10.52 0.17
C TYR A 56 -2.00 -10.86 1.69
N PRO A 57 -1.70 -12.11 2.12
CA PRO A 57 -1.57 -13.31 1.29
C PRO A 57 -2.92 -13.65 0.60
N GLN A 58 -3.02 -14.81 -0.06
CA GLN A 58 -4.20 -15.20 -0.84
C GLN A 58 -5.53 -14.91 -0.10
N ASP A 59 -6.46 -14.24 -0.78
CA ASP A 59 -7.79 -13.82 -0.30
C ASP A 59 -7.83 -12.90 0.95
N VAL A 60 -6.71 -12.28 1.34
CA VAL A 60 -6.67 -11.24 2.39
C VAL A 60 -6.50 -9.87 1.76
N ASP A 61 -7.50 -8.99 1.85
CA ASP A 61 -7.38 -7.63 1.35
C ASP A 61 -6.55 -6.77 2.31
N ILE A 62 -5.57 -6.05 1.76
CA ILE A 62 -4.65 -5.20 2.51
C ILE A 62 -4.27 -3.97 1.68
N LEU A 63 -3.91 -2.89 2.36
CA LEU A 63 -3.51 -1.64 1.74
C LEU A 63 -2.03 -1.69 1.32
N MET A 64 -1.72 -1.20 0.12
CA MET A 64 -0.35 -1.11 -0.39
C MET A 64 -0.02 0.32 -0.84
N VAL A 65 1.11 0.84 -0.35
CA VAL A 65 1.77 2.02 -0.93
C VAL A 65 2.59 1.57 -2.13
N VAL A 66 2.16 1.95 -3.33
CA VAL A 66 2.71 1.44 -4.59
C VAL A 66 3.97 2.22 -4.97
N THR A 67 5.08 1.51 -5.15
CA THR A 67 6.34 2.07 -5.68
C THR A 67 6.64 1.58 -7.09
N ARG A 68 6.03 0.47 -7.53
CA ARG A 68 6.15 -0.07 -8.89
C ARG A 68 4.83 -0.63 -9.38
N ALA A 69 4.56 -0.46 -10.66
CA ALA A 69 3.44 -1.07 -11.35
C ALA A 69 3.88 -1.50 -12.75
N GLU A 70 3.63 -2.76 -13.09
CA GLU A 70 3.81 -3.28 -14.44
C GLU A 70 2.53 -3.97 -14.90
N PRO A 71 2.04 -3.71 -16.13
CA PRO A 71 0.90 -4.44 -16.67
C PRO A 71 1.18 -5.94 -16.64
N TYR A 72 0.21 -6.73 -16.19
CA TYR A 72 0.39 -8.17 -16.09
C TYR A 72 -0.79 -8.91 -16.69
N VAL A 73 -0.51 -9.63 -17.78
CA VAL A 73 -1.50 -10.43 -18.51
C VAL A 73 -1.35 -11.88 -18.04
N GLY A 74 -2.38 -12.42 -17.38
CA GLY A 74 -2.42 -13.84 -17.00
C GLY A 74 -2.89 -14.14 -15.58
N TRP A 75 -3.13 -13.12 -14.75
CA TRP A 75 -3.61 -13.31 -13.37
C TRP A 75 -5.12 -13.39 -13.27
N ARG A 76 -5.62 -14.22 -12.34
CA ARG A 76 -7.03 -14.30 -11.96
C ARG A 76 -7.18 -14.05 -10.47
N LYS A 77 -8.33 -13.48 -10.07
CA LYS A 77 -8.70 -13.37 -8.66
C LYS A 77 -8.66 -14.77 -8.02
N GLY A 78 -7.98 -14.91 -6.89
CA GLY A 78 -7.78 -16.18 -6.20
C GLY A 78 -6.46 -16.89 -6.50
N ASP A 79 -5.64 -16.40 -7.45
CA ASP A 79 -4.27 -16.90 -7.60
C ASP A 79 -3.40 -16.46 -6.40
N ASP A 80 -2.43 -17.30 -6.02
CA ASP A 80 -1.57 -17.08 -4.85
C ASP A 80 -0.46 -16.06 -5.14
N PRO A 81 -0.54 -14.82 -4.57
CA PRO A 81 0.36 -13.72 -4.92
C PRO A 81 1.82 -14.00 -4.57
N THR A 82 2.11 -14.96 -3.69
CA THR A 82 3.50 -15.34 -3.35
C THR A 82 4.23 -16.01 -4.51
N LYS A 83 3.48 -16.55 -5.49
CA LYS A 83 4.03 -17.16 -6.72
C LYS A 83 4.42 -16.12 -7.77
N LEU A 84 4.06 -14.85 -7.57
CA LEU A 84 4.51 -13.77 -8.47
C LEU A 84 6.02 -13.60 -8.36
N LYS A 85 6.66 -13.35 -9.51
CA LYS A 85 8.04 -12.87 -9.53
C LYS A 85 8.11 -11.60 -8.69
N GLN A 86 8.91 -11.59 -7.64
CA GLN A 86 9.03 -10.44 -6.75
C GLN A 86 9.85 -9.32 -7.42
N PHE A 87 9.45 -8.07 -7.20
CA PHE A 87 10.26 -6.90 -7.52
C PHE A 87 11.44 -6.80 -6.55
N GLY A 88 12.59 -6.38 -7.08
CA GLY A 88 13.75 -6.03 -6.23
C GLY A 88 13.55 -4.68 -5.55
N LYS A 89 14.05 -4.54 -4.32
CA LYS A 89 14.14 -3.25 -3.62
C LYS A 89 15.28 -2.43 -4.20
N GLY A 90 15.01 -1.19 -4.59
CA GLY A 90 15.99 -0.22 -5.05
C GLY A 90 16.00 1.03 -4.18
N LYS A 91 16.57 2.11 -4.73
CA LYS A 91 16.69 3.40 -4.04
C LYS A 91 15.34 4.01 -3.69
N LEU A 92 14.35 3.91 -4.58
CA LEU A 92 13.01 4.42 -4.37
C LEU A 92 12.33 3.70 -3.20
N GLU A 93 12.37 2.37 -3.18
CA GLU A 93 11.74 1.56 -2.14
C GLU A 93 12.32 1.88 -0.76
N ALA A 94 13.64 2.05 -0.66
CA ALA A 94 14.31 2.44 0.58
C ALA A 94 13.97 3.87 1.03
N MET A 95 13.79 4.80 0.09
CA MET A 95 13.36 6.16 0.38
C MET A 95 11.91 6.19 0.90
N VAL A 96 11.01 5.42 0.27
CA VAL A 96 9.61 5.31 0.69
C VAL A 96 9.51 4.67 2.07
N LEU A 97 10.26 3.61 2.35
CA LEU A 97 10.31 3.01 3.69
C LEU A 97 10.68 4.05 4.76
N LYS A 98 11.77 4.81 4.55
CA LYS A 98 12.18 5.85 5.49
C LYS A 98 11.14 6.95 5.66
N ALA A 99 10.37 7.26 4.61
CA ALA A 99 9.27 8.20 4.70
C ALA A 99 8.14 7.62 5.56
N LEU A 100 7.73 6.38 5.33
CA LEU A 100 6.72 5.68 6.14
C LEU A 100 7.12 5.61 7.62
N GLU A 101 8.38 5.27 7.90
CA GLU A 101 8.91 5.23 9.27
C GLU A 101 8.85 6.60 9.96
N ARG A 102 9.15 7.70 9.24
CA ARG A 102 9.02 9.08 9.75
C ARG A 102 7.58 9.48 10.00
N GLU A 103 6.66 8.97 9.20
CA GLU A 103 5.22 9.13 9.38
C GLU A 103 4.68 8.22 10.51
N GLY A 104 5.54 7.44 11.16
CA GLY A 104 5.20 6.57 12.28
C GLY A 104 4.61 5.23 11.88
N VAL A 105 4.62 4.89 10.59
CA VAL A 105 4.19 3.59 10.06
C VAL A 105 5.34 2.61 10.21
N LYS A 106 5.22 1.63 11.12
CA LYS A 106 6.34 0.75 11.49
C LYS A 106 6.17 -0.67 10.96
N GLN A 107 4.95 -1.17 10.96
CA GLN A 107 4.67 -2.52 10.47
C GLN A 107 4.48 -2.49 8.96
N THR A 108 5.59 -2.64 8.21
CA THR A 108 5.56 -2.66 6.75
C THR A 108 6.29 -3.88 6.20
N GLU A 109 5.67 -4.54 5.23
CA GLU A 109 6.27 -5.62 4.44
C GLU A 109 6.33 -5.16 2.98
N TYR A 110 7.49 -5.29 2.33
CA TYR A 110 7.56 -5.01 0.89
C TYR A 110 7.29 -6.28 0.11
N VAL A 111 6.24 -6.25 -0.70
CA VAL A 111 5.79 -7.41 -1.46
C VAL A 111 5.47 -7.04 -2.89
N THR A 112 5.37 -8.06 -3.74
CA THR A 112 4.75 -7.96 -5.04
C THR A 112 3.40 -8.64 -5.00
N ALA A 113 2.34 -7.89 -5.28
CA ALA A 113 0.96 -8.37 -5.26
C ALA A 113 0.25 -7.98 -6.57
N HIS A 114 -0.89 -8.61 -6.82
CA HIS A 114 -1.79 -8.17 -7.87
C HIS A 114 -2.68 -7.04 -7.34
N GLY A 115 -2.90 -6.03 -8.17
CA GLY A 115 -3.89 -4.99 -7.87
C GLY A 115 -4.41 -4.34 -9.13
N TRP A 116 -5.36 -3.43 -8.92
CA TRP A 116 -6.01 -2.67 -9.97
C TRP A 116 -5.61 -1.21 -9.83
N LEU A 117 -5.18 -0.60 -10.94
CA LEU A 117 -4.92 0.83 -11.05
C LEU A 117 -5.72 1.41 -12.24
#